data_AF-A0AAN9EKP4-F1
#
_entry.id   AF-A0AAN9EKP4-F1
#
_cell.length_a   1.000
_cell.length_b   1.000
_cell.length_c   1.000
_cell.angle_alpha   90.00
_cell.angle_beta   90.00
_cell.angle_gamma   90.00
#
_symmetry.space_group_name_H-M   'P 1'
#
loop_
_entity.id
_entity.type
_entity.pdbx_description
1 polymer ?
#
loop_
_entity_poly.entity_id
_entity_poly.type
_entity_poly.pdbx_seq_one_letter_code
_entity_poly.pdbx_strand_id
1 'polypeptide(L)'
;MDLGSTAMHVPPRPSKPRSDLALPPPPVIYLHDWLRFFFVVVVHIAVHITVWFLSYFRNEVSSYYWHGRDNRTIRELIPKTLSSGLDDYPRASHPSGDERHLDLRFWMLLAADCLHSMQELVDKETKPENGII
;
A
#
# COMPACT_ATOMS: atom_id res chain seq x y z
N MET A 1 54.22 -13.01 -28.06
CA MET A 1 53.19 -12.40 -28.93
C MET A 1 53.08 -13.34 -30.11
N ASP A 2 52.08 -14.20 -30.22
CA ASP A 2 50.66 -13.86 -30.36
C ASP A 2 49.76 -15.02 -29.86
N LEU A 3 48.74 -14.70 -29.05
CA LEU A 3 47.78 -15.66 -28.49
C LEU A 3 46.62 -15.80 -29.47
N GLY A 4 46.60 -16.87 -30.25
CA GLY A 4 45.50 -17.19 -31.16
C GLY A 4 44.18 -17.38 -30.40
N SER A 5 43.31 -16.37 -30.46
CA SER A 5 41.95 -16.40 -29.92
C SER A 5 41.14 -17.52 -30.58
N THR A 6 40.85 -18.58 -29.84
CA THR A 6 39.80 -19.53 -30.21
C THR A 6 38.46 -18.88 -29.88
N ALA A 7 37.95 -18.04 -30.78
CA ALA A 7 36.59 -17.54 -30.69
C ALA A 7 35.63 -18.72 -30.94
N MET A 8 34.76 -18.98 -29.97
CA MET A 8 33.67 -19.95 -30.10
C MET A 8 32.84 -19.61 -31.35
N HIS A 9 32.81 -20.52 -32.33
CA HIS A 9 32.05 -20.33 -33.56
C HIS A 9 30.55 -20.35 -33.24
N VAL A 10 29.94 -19.17 -33.14
CA VAL A 10 28.48 -19.04 -32.98
C VAL A 10 27.85 -19.21 -34.36
N PRO A 11 26.98 -20.20 -34.57
CA PRO A 11 26.34 -20.39 -35.87
C PRO A 11 25.45 -19.20 -36.22
N PRO A 12 25.29 -18.90 -37.52
CA PRO A 12 24.44 -17.79 -37.97
C PRO A 12 23.00 -18.00 -37.52
N ARG A 13 22.34 -16.91 -37.13
CA ARG A 13 20.94 -16.91 -36.72
C ARG A 13 20.09 -17.50 -37.87
N PRO A 14 19.22 -18.50 -37.62
CA PRO A 14 18.39 -19.05 -38.68
C PRO A 14 17.47 -17.97 -39.27
N SER A 15 17.33 -17.97 -40.60
CA SER A 15 16.56 -16.97 -41.35
C SER A 15 15.05 -17.07 -41.15
N LYS A 16 14.56 -18.22 -40.67
CA LYS A 16 13.17 -18.44 -40.29
C LYS A 16 13.08 -18.90 -38.85
N PRO A 17 12.15 -18.33 -38.05
CA PRO A 17 11.80 -18.90 -36.76
C PRO A 17 11.27 -20.31 -36.98
N ARG A 18 11.74 -21.27 -36.17
CA ARG A 18 11.25 -22.65 -36.17
C ARG A 18 9.82 -22.66 -35.64
N SER A 19 8.84 -22.89 -36.51
CA SER A 19 7.42 -22.96 -36.18
C SER A 19 7.05 -24.23 -35.39
N ASP A 20 7.95 -25.19 -35.38
CA ASP A 20 7.94 -26.50 -34.74
C ASP A 20 8.50 -26.49 -33.31
N LEU A 21 9.18 -25.41 -32.91
CA LEU A 21 9.60 -25.17 -31.53
C LEU A 21 8.55 -24.32 -30.80
N ALA A 22 7.47 -24.94 -30.35
CA ALA A 22 6.67 -24.33 -29.29
C ALA A 22 7.52 -24.35 -28.00
N LEU A 23 7.92 -23.17 -27.52
CA LEU A 23 8.46 -23.07 -26.15
C LEU A 23 7.36 -23.57 -25.20
N PRO A 24 7.66 -24.45 -24.23
CA PRO A 24 6.66 -24.88 -23.27
C PRO A 24 6.07 -23.64 -22.58
N PRO A 25 4.74 -23.55 -22.40
CA PRO A 25 4.17 -22.47 -21.61
C PRO A 25 4.86 -22.46 -20.24
N PRO A 26 5.20 -21.29 -19.68
CA PRO A 26 5.79 -21.21 -18.35
C PRO A 26 4.88 -21.99 -17.39
N PRO A 27 5.42 -22.89 -16.57
CA PRO A 27 4.60 -23.82 -15.82
C PRO A 27 3.73 -23.03 -14.83
N VAL A 28 2.43 -23.33 -14.83
CA VAL A 28 1.34 -22.63 -14.13
C VAL A 28 1.60 -22.43 -12.63
N ILE A 29 2.50 -23.23 -12.04
CA ILE A 29 3.01 -23.12 -10.66
C ILE A 29 3.57 -21.74 -10.30
N TYR A 30 4.16 -20.99 -11.25
CA TYR A 30 4.67 -19.66 -10.97
C TYR A 30 3.57 -18.61 -10.77
N LEU A 31 2.37 -18.83 -11.30
CA LEU A 31 1.28 -17.86 -11.19
C LEU A 31 0.79 -17.73 -9.75
N HIS A 32 0.67 -18.86 -9.06
CA HIS A 32 0.25 -18.88 -7.66
C HIS A 32 1.28 -18.20 -6.76
N ASP A 33 2.57 -18.51 -6.94
CA ASP A 33 3.64 -17.92 -6.12
C ASP A 33 3.81 -16.42 -6.44
N TRP A 34 3.65 -16.04 -7.70
CA TRP A 34 3.64 -14.64 -8.12
C TRP A 34 2.44 -13.86 -7.57
N LEU A 35 1.24 -14.44 -7.58
CA LEU A 35 0.04 -13.82 -7.00
C LEU A 35 0.16 -13.69 -5.47
N ARG A 36 0.73 -14.69 -4.79
CA ARG A 36 1.02 -14.63 -3.35
C ARG A 36 2.03 -13.53 -3.04
N PHE A 37 3.14 -13.49 -3.77
CA PHE A 37 4.15 -12.45 -3.60
C PHE A 37 3.58 -11.05 -3.86
N PHE A 38 2.83 -10.89 -4.96
CA PHE A 38 2.16 -9.63 -5.29
C PHE A 38 1.18 -9.21 -4.19
N PHE A 39 0.35 -10.13 -3.68
CA PHE A 39 -0.58 -9.86 -2.60
C PHE A 39 0.15 -9.40 -1.32
N VAL A 40 1.22 -10.10 -0.92
CA VAL A 40 2.02 -9.71 0.25
C VAL A 40 2.65 -8.32 0.06
N VAL A 41 3.19 -8.02 -1.13
CA VAL A 41 3.76 -6.72 -1.44
C VAL A 41 2.70 -5.62 -1.41
N VAL A 42 1.51 -5.86 -1.99
CA VAL A 42 0.40 -4.91 -1.98
C VAL A 42 -0.08 -4.65 -0.56
N VAL A 43 -0.25 -5.68 0.26
CA VAL A 43 -0.64 -5.53 1.67
C VAL A 43 0.43 -4.77 2.45
N HIS A 44 1.71 -5.12 2.28
CA HIS A 44 2.80 -4.42 2.94
C HIS A 44 2.85 -2.94 2.57
N ILE A 45 2.74 -2.61 1.28
CA ILE A 45 2.67 -1.24 0.81
C ILE A 45 1.44 -0.52 1.39
N ALA A 46 0.27 -1.17 1.39
CA ALA A 46 -0.97 -0.59 1.94
C ALA A 46 -0.84 -0.30 3.44
N VAL A 47 -0.20 -1.18 4.21
CA VAL A 47 0.09 -0.97 5.63
C VAL A 47 0.98 0.25 5.83
N HIS A 48 2.08 0.35 5.08
CA HIS A 48 3.00 1.48 5.17
C HIS A 48 2.37 2.82 4.75
N ILE A 49 1.58 2.82 3.67
CA ILE A 49 0.82 4.00 3.23
C ILE A 49 -0.17 4.41 4.31
N THR A 50 -0.89 3.44 4.90
CA THR A 50 -1.84 3.70 5.97
C THR A 50 -1.13 4.37 7.14
N VAL A 51 -0.06 3.76 7.67
CA VAL A 51 0.72 4.30 8.80
C VAL A 51 1.28 5.71 8.52
N TRP A 52 1.83 5.92 7.33
CA TRP A 52 2.31 7.25 6.91
C TRP A 52 1.17 8.27 6.91
N PHE A 53 0.03 7.91 6.32
CA PHE A 53 -1.16 8.75 6.27
C PHE A 53 -1.70 9.07 7.67
N LEU A 54 -1.77 8.07 8.57
CA LEU A 54 -2.18 8.29 9.97
C LEU A 54 -1.24 9.29 10.69
N SER A 55 0.05 9.28 10.36
CA SER A 55 1.02 10.20 10.95
C SER A 55 0.87 11.63 10.44
N TYR A 56 0.42 11.83 9.20
CA TYR A 56 0.30 13.16 8.58
C TYR A 56 -0.78 14.02 9.25
N PHE A 57 -1.89 13.40 9.66
CA PHE A 57 -3.00 14.12 10.29
C PHE A 57 -2.94 14.15 11.82
N ARG A 58 -1.88 13.61 12.42
CA ARG A 58 -1.70 13.62 13.87
C ARG A 58 -1.32 15.02 14.34
N ASN A 59 -2.02 15.51 15.36
CA ASN A 59 -1.75 16.82 15.95
C ASN A 59 -1.26 16.69 17.39
N GLU A 60 -2.11 16.15 18.25
CA GLU A 60 -1.78 15.78 19.63
C GLU A 60 -1.94 14.26 19.82
N VAL A 61 -1.52 13.75 20.98
CA VAL A 61 -1.71 12.34 21.33
C VAL A 61 -3.21 12.00 21.22
N SER A 62 -3.55 11.01 20.39
CA SER A 62 -4.93 10.57 20.09
C SER A 62 -5.87 11.60 19.44
N SER A 63 -5.30 12.68 18.90
CA SER A 63 -6.03 13.74 18.21
C SER A 63 -5.63 13.83 16.74
N TYR A 64 -6.65 13.94 15.88
CA TYR A 64 -6.48 14.07 14.45
C TYR A 64 -7.29 15.24 13.92
N TYR A 65 -6.76 15.92 12.91
CA TYR A 65 -7.49 16.96 12.22
C TYR A 65 -7.21 17.01 10.72
N TRP A 66 -8.21 17.41 9.95
CA TRP A 66 -8.08 17.65 8.51
C TRP A 66 -7.34 18.96 8.25
N HIS A 67 -6.23 18.86 7.52
CA HIS A 67 -5.47 20.01 7.04
C HIS A 67 -6.15 20.68 5.84
N GLY A 68 -5.86 21.98 5.64
CA GLY A 68 -6.20 22.71 4.42
C GLY A 68 -7.54 23.46 4.43
N ARG A 69 -8.18 23.63 5.59
CA ARG A 69 -9.37 24.48 5.72
C ARG A 69 -9.00 25.96 5.66
N ASP A 70 -9.73 26.75 4.86
CA ASP A 70 -9.48 28.18 4.71
C ASP A 70 -10.24 29.01 5.75
N ASN A 71 -9.53 29.48 6.79
CA ASN A 71 -10.10 30.34 7.83
C ASN A 71 -10.33 31.80 7.38
N ARG A 72 -9.94 32.18 6.16
CA ARG A 72 -10.09 33.56 5.65
C ARG A 72 -11.11 33.67 4.52
N THR A 73 -11.80 32.58 4.21
CA THR A 73 -12.83 32.59 3.17
C THR A 73 -13.97 33.53 3.56
N ILE A 74 -14.36 34.39 2.62
CA ILE A 74 -15.57 35.22 2.70
C ILE A 74 -16.69 34.69 1.82
N ARG A 75 -16.43 33.58 1.11
CA ARG A 75 -17.36 32.98 0.13
C ARG A 75 -18.33 32.00 0.77
N GLU A 76 -17.93 31.42 1.91
CA GLU A 76 -18.62 30.32 2.56
C GLU A 76 -18.91 30.70 4.01
N LEU A 77 -20.08 30.31 4.52
CA LEU A 77 -20.44 30.54 5.92
C LEU A 77 -19.61 29.64 6.86
N ILE A 78 -19.31 28.42 6.43
CA ILE A 78 -18.49 27.45 7.13
C ILE A 78 -17.41 26.98 6.15
N PRO A 79 -16.12 27.10 6.48
CA PRO A 79 -15.05 26.68 5.57
C PRO A 79 -15.12 25.19 5.25
N LYS A 80 -15.04 24.85 3.96
CA LYS A 80 -15.09 23.45 3.47
C LYS A 80 -13.93 22.59 3.95
N THR A 81 -14.17 21.27 4.00
CA THR A 81 -13.17 20.26 4.39
C THR A 81 -12.97 19.22 3.29
N LEU A 82 -12.40 19.65 2.17
CA LEU A 82 -12.26 18.83 0.94
C LEU A 82 -11.55 17.49 1.18
N SER A 83 -10.53 17.50 2.04
CA SER A 83 -9.74 16.31 2.40
C SER A 83 -10.57 15.20 3.06
N SER A 84 -11.74 15.54 3.63
CA SER A 84 -12.61 14.57 4.29
C SER A 84 -13.55 13.83 3.34
N GLY A 85 -13.72 14.32 2.10
CA GLY A 85 -14.76 13.85 1.18
C GLY A 85 -16.19 14.26 1.59
N LEU A 86 -16.35 14.99 2.70
CA LEU A 86 -17.61 15.53 3.21
C LEU A 86 -17.54 17.07 3.19
N ASP A 87 -17.49 17.64 1.99
CA ASP A 87 -17.12 19.04 1.75
C ASP A 87 -17.98 20.05 2.51
N ASP A 88 -19.31 19.89 2.48
CA ASP A 88 -20.28 20.80 3.08
C ASP A 88 -20.80 20.33 4.46
N TYR A 89 -20.18 19.29 5.05
CA TYR A 89 -20.58 18.85 6.38
C TYR A 89 -20.20 19.91 7.42
N PRO A 90 -21.12 20.34 8.31
CA PRO A 90 -20.88 21.44 9.21
C PRO A 90 -19.77 21.11 10.21
N ARG A 91 -18.76 21.99 10.30
CA ARG A 91 -17.63 21.95 11.23
C ARG A 91 -17.47 23.31 11.92
N ALA A 92 -16.36 23.53 12.65
CA ALA A 92 -16.14 24.82 13.29
C ALA A 92 -16.15 25.96 12.26
N SER A 93 -16.79 27.07 12.61
CA SER A 93 -16.89 28.25 11.74
C SER A 93 -15.55 28.99 11.60
N HIS A 94 -14.69 28.88 12.62
CA HIS A 94 -13.35 29.46 12.64
C HIS A 94 -12.32 28.32 12.72
N PRO A 95 -11.85 27.79 11.58
CA PRO A 95 -10.83 26.76 11.56
C PRO A 95 -9.59 27.20 12.32
N SER A 96 -9.06 26.32 13.15
CA SER A 96 -7.82 26.53 13.91
C SER A 96 -6.98 25.26 13.95
N GLY A 97 -5.73 25.40 14.39
CA GLY A 97 -4.90 24.22 14.66
C GLY A 97 -5.43 23.36 15.81
N ASP A 98 -6.40 23.83 16.60
CA ASP A 98 -6.90 23.10 17.77
C ASP A 98 -8.11 22.21 17.46
N GLU A 99 -8.52 22.13 16.19
CA GLU A 99 -9.64 21.30 15.78
C GLU A 99 -9.38 19.81 16.03
N ARG A 100 -10.47 19.07 16.29
CA ARG A 100 -10.49 17.64 16.54
C ARG A 100 -11.59 17.03 15.68
N HIS A 101 -11.23 16.20 14.71
CA HIS A 101 -12.17 15.66 13.73
C HIS A 101 -12.54 14.21 14.08
N LEU A 102 -13.80 14.01 14.49
CA LEU A 102 -14.30 12.72 14.97
C LEU A 102 -14.31 11.65 13.88
N ASP A 103 -14.77 12.02 12.69
CA ASP A 103 -14.76 11.18 11.49
C ASP A 103 -13.36 10.66 11.21
N LEU A 104 -12.37 11.55 11.24
CA LEU A 104 -10.98 11.17 11.02
C LEU A 104 -10.47 10.21 12.11
N ARG A 105 -10.74 10.50 13.40
CA ARG A 105 -10.38 9.59 14.50
C ARG A 105 -10.99 8.20 14.32
N PHE A 106 -12.24 8.11 13.87
CA PHE A 106 -12.91 6.84 13.62
C PHE A 106 -12.25 6.06 12.49
N TRP A 107 -11.89 6.72 11.39
CA TRP A 107 -11.11 6.11 10.31
C TRP A 107 -9.76 5.57 10.79
N MET A 108 -9.06 6.30 11.69
CA MET A 108 -7.79 5.83 12.25
C MET A 108 -7.98 4.59 13.12
N LEU A 109 -9.04 4.56 13.95
CA LEU A 109 -9.35 3.42 14.80
C LEU A 109 -9.66 2.18 13.96
N LEU A 110 -10.48 2.32 12.92
CA LEU A 110 -10.82 1.23 12.00
C LEU A 110 -9.58 0.68 11.28
N ALA A 111 -8.69 1.55 10.83
CA ALA A 111 -7.44 1.14 10.20
C ALA A 111 -6.55 0.37 11.18
N ALA A 112 -6.41 0.85 12.43
CA ALA A 112 -5.63 0.17 13.46
C ALA A 112 -6.22 -1.20 13.82
N ASP A 113 -7.54 -1.32 13.92
CA ASP A 113 -8.23 -2.58 14.19
C ASP A 113 -8.06 -3.60 13.06
N CYS A 114 -8.09 -3.14 11.81
CA CYS A 114 -7.78 -3.97 10.65
C CYS A 114 -6.33 -4.48 10.68
N LEU A 115 -5.37 -3.61 11.01
CA LEU A 115 -3.96 -3.98 11.14
C LEU A 115 -3.74 -5.01 12.26
N HIS A 116 -4.41 -4.81 13.40
CA HIS A 116 -4.38 -5.76 14.52
C HIS A 116 -4.95 -7.12 14.13
N SER A 117 -6.11 -7.15 13.46
CA SER A 117 -6.73 -8.38 12.98
C SER A 117 -5.83 -9.12 11.98
N MET A 118 -5.12 -8.41 11.10
CA MET A 118 -4.16 -9.01 10.18
C MET A 118 -2.94 -9.58 10.92
N GLN A 119 -2.44 -8.89 11.96
CA GLN A 119 -1.35 -9.40 12.79
C GLN A 119 -1.77 -10.71 13.48
N GLU A 120 -2.95 -10.78 14.08
CA GLU A 120 -3.44 -12.00 14.73
C GLU A 120 -3.55 -13.18 13.75
N LEU A 121 -3.97 -12.92 12.52
CA LEU A 121 -4.03 -13.95 11.47
C LEU A 121 -2.63 -14.46 11.11
N VAL A 122 -1.65 -13.56 10.94
CA VAL A 122 -0.26 -13.94 10.65
C VAL A 122 0.37 -14.69 11.83
N ASP A 123 0.10 -14.27 13.07
CA ASP A 123 0.62 -14.92 14.27
C ASP A 123 0.08 -16.35 14.44
N LYS A 124 -1.17 -16.61 14.03
CA LYS A 124 -1.77 -17.95 14.05
C LYS A 124 -1.11 -18.90 13.03
N GLU A 125 -0.79 -18.42 11.84
CA GLU A 125 -0.13 -19.23 10.80
C GLU A 125 1.35 -19.52 11.12
N THR A 126 2.00 -18.66 11.93
CA THR A 126 3.44 -18.76 12.22
C THR A 126 3.78 -19.50 13.51
N LYS A 127 2.83 -19.70 14.43
CA LYS A 127 3.02 -20.55 15.61
C LYS A 127 2.73 -22.01 15.26
N PRO A 128 3.73 -22.91 15.22
CA PRO A 128 3.44 -24.33 15.16
C PRO A 128 2.72 -24.71 16.46
N GLU A 129 1.65 -25.46 16.33
CA GLU A 129 0.94 -26.13 17.41
C GLU A 129 1.82 -27.22 18.05
N ASN A 130 2.92 -26.82 18.66
CA ASN A 130 3.78 -27.67 19.46
C ASN A 130 3.24 -27.68 20.89
N GLY A 131 2.27 -28.56 21.11
CA GLY A 131 1.65 -28.79 22.40
C GLY A 131 1.10 -30.21 22.54
N ILE A 132 1.93 -31.23 22.31
CA ILE A 132 1.76 -32.53 22.98
C ILE A 132 3.13 -32.97 23.49
N ILE A 133 3.29 -32.82 24.80
CA ILE A 133 4.33 -33.44 25.63
C ILE A 133 3.92 -34.89 25.86
#